data_AF-A0A3P7KMZ4-F1
#
_entry.id   AF-A0A3P7KMZ4-F1
#
_cell.length_a   1.000
_cell.length_b   1.000
_cell.length_c   1.000
_cell.angle_alpha   90.00
_cell.angle_beta   90.00
_cell.angle_gamma   90.00
#
_symmetry.space_group_name_H-M   'P 1'
#
loop_
_entity.id
_entity.type
_entity.pdbx_description
1 polymer ?
#
loop_
_entity_poly.entity_id
_entity_poly.type
_entity_poly.pdbx_seq_one_letter_code
_entity_poly.pdbx_strand_id
1 'polypeptide(L)'
;MDAYHAVVIVVDLSGGIGVDDAAGIATAVLFPFVMTTATVTLVAYGQPEVFIRSAKYSPGRGRNYEFWRARIAELKTYNVGKNYNLFKALSSTQGYYEDAPDHRRMLILIITGKHQDDDKLKEKIEEV
;
A
#
# COMPACT_ATOMS: atom_id res chain seq x y z
N MET A 1 -24.99 1.81 -5.93
CA MET A 1 -24.12 1.50 -4.76
C MET A 1 -22.91 2.38 -4.95
N ASP A 2 -22.96 3.60 -4.42
CA ASP A 2 -22.13 4.69 -4.97
C ASP A 2 -21.21 5.26 -3.92
N ALA A 3 -20.00 4.69 -3.88
CA ALA A 3 -18.80 5.44 -4.18
C ALA A 3 -17.64 4.45 -4.28
N TYR A 4 -16.94 4.47 -5.42
CA TYR A 4 -16.07 3.36 -5.79
C TYR A 4 -14.69 3.89 -6.20
N HIS A 5 -13.97 4.51 -5.26
CA HIS A 5 -12.53 4.73 -5.43
C HIS A 5 -11.78 3.54 -4.85
N ALA A 6 -10.85 2.98 -5.61
CA ALA A 6 -9.93 1.96 -5.12
C ALA A 6 -8.55 2.60 -4.94
N VAL A 7 -8.10 2.68 -3.69
CA VAL A 7 -6.81 3.26 -3.31
C VAL A 7 -5.91 2.14 -2.84
N VAL A 8 -4.82 1.91 -3.55
CA VAL A 8 -3.77 0.97 -3.16
C VAL A 8 -2.56 1.77 -2.71
N ILE A 9 -2.11 1.52 -1.49
CA ILE A 9 -0.93 2.14 -0.89
C ILE A 9 0.11 1.04 -0.73
N VAL A 10 1.24 1.18 -1.42
CA VAL A 10 2.37 0.25 -1.35
C VAL A 10 3.51 0.92 -0.60
N VAL A 11 3.98 0.27 0.47
CA VAL A 11 5.00 0.81 1.38
C VAL A 11 6.26 -0.06 1.35
N ASP A 12 7.38 0.60 1.10
CA ASP A 12 8.73 0.04 1.13
C ASP A 12 9.28 -0.01 2.56
N LEU A 13 9.53 -1.22 3.08
CA LEU A 13 10.19 -1.46 4.38
C LEU A 13 11.56 -2.13 4.23
N SER A 14 12.15 -2.05 3.04
CA SER A 14 13.44 -2.69 2.72
C SER A 14 14.67 -2.00 3.33
N GLY A 15 14.48 -0.84 3.97
CA GLY A 15 15.49 -0.19 4.81
C GLY A 15 16.13 1.07 4.29
N GLY A 16 15.71 1.57 3.12
CA GLY A 16 16.07 2.93 2.74
C GLY A 16 15.28 4.00 3.52
N ILE A 17 14.09 3.66 4.03
CA ILE A 17 13.29 4.46 4.99
C ILE A 17 13.25 3.68 6.31
N GLY A 18 13.44 4.36 7.44
CA GLY A 18 13.25 3.75 8.76
C GLY A 18 11.80 3.30 8.96
N VAL A 19 11.56 2.15 9.61
CA VAL A 19 10.20 1.59 9.74
C VAL A 19 9.21 2.53 10.42
N ASP A 20 9.66 3.34 11.38
CA ASP A 20 8.82 4.35 12.02
C ASP A 20 8.45 5.49 11.07
N ASP A 21 9.40 5.96 10.25
CA ASP A 21 9.15 6.99 9.24
C ASP A 21 8.20 6.48 8.16
N ALA A 22 8.42 5.24 7.68
CA ALA A 22 7.53 4.60 6.70
C ALA A 22 6.10 4.45 7.26
N ALA A 23 5.97 4.01 8.51
CA ALA A 23 4.67 3.92 9.18
C ALA A 23 4.01 5.30 9.38
N GLY A 24 4.80 6.33 9.70
CA GLY A 24 4.33 7.71 9.84
C GLY A 24 3.80 8.28 8.52
N ILE A 25 4.55 8.12 7.42
CA ILE A 25 4.14 8.53 6.08
C ILE A 25 2.90 7.75 5.64
N ALA A 26 2.91 6.42 5.82
CA ALA A 26 1.76 5.58 5.50
C ALA A 26 0.51 6.01 6.27
N THR A 27 0.63 6.39 7.55
CA THR A 27 -0.46 6.95 8.35
C THR A 27 -1.00 8.25 7.74
N ALA A 28 -0.13 9.21 7.44
CA ALA A 28 -0.53 10.51 6.91
C ALA A 28 -1.25 10.38 5.55
N VAL A 29 -0.84 9.43 4.73
CA VAL A 29 -1.43 9.14 3.41
C VAL A 29 -2.73 8.34 3.52
N LEU A 30 -2.76 7.30 4.36
CA LEU A 30 -3.85 6.33 4.42
C LEU A 30 -5.11 6.89 5.08
N PHE A 31 -4.97 7.58 6.21
CA PHE A 31 -6.12 7.97 7.03
C PHE A 31 -7.08 8.98 6.39
N PRO A 32 -6.66 9.92 5.53
CA PRO A 32 -7.57 10.71 4.71
C PRO A 32 -8.56 9.83 3.92
N PHE A 33 -8.11 8.74 3.33
CA PHE A 33 -8.98 7.83 2.55
C PHE A 33 -9.90 6.98 3.43
N VAL A 34 -9.49 6.61 4.64
CA VAL A 34 -10.33 5.88 5.61
C VAL A 34 -11.57 6.66 6.03
N MET A 35 -11.51 7.99 5.95
CA MET A 35 -12.64 8.88 6.25
C MET A 35 -13.57 9.08 5.06
N THR A 36 -13.18 8.60 3.88
CA THR A 36 -14.00 8.64 2.65
C THR A 36 -14.79 7.35 2.49
N THR A 37 -15.34 7.14 1.30
CA THR A 37 -16.01 5.93 0.85
C THR A 37 -15.10 5.00 0.03
N ALA A 38 -13.79 5.26 0.01
CA ALA A 38 -12.84 4.47 -0.78
C ALA A 38 -12.63 3.07 -0.19
N THR A 39 -12.43 2.09 -1.06
CA THR A 39 -11.74 0.86 -0.69
C THR A 39 -10.26 1.18 -0.58
N VAL A 40 -9.70 0.96 0.61
CA VAL A 40 -8.28 1.19 0.86
C VAL A 40 -7.60 -0.17 0.99
N THR A 41 -6.48 -0.30 0.31
CA THR A 41 -5.60 -1.46 0.39
C THR A 41 -4.22 -1.00 0.82
N LEU A 42 -3.69 -1.59 1.89
CA LEU A 42 -2.30 -1.40 2.31
C LEU A 42 -1.52 -2.66 1.96
N VAL A 43 -0.43 -2.45 1.22
CA VAL A 43 0.58 -3.46 0.93
C VAL A 43 1.92 -3.00 1.46
N ALA A 44 2.59 -3.82 2.25
CA ALA A 44 3.94 -3.52 2.72
C ALA A 44 4.89 -4.67 2.38
N TYR A 45 6.07 -4.32 1.87
CA TYR A 45 7.07 -5.27 1.38
C TYR A 45 8.44 -5.03 2.01
N GLY A 46 9.25 -6.09 2.14
CA GLY A 46 10.52 -6.12 2.89
C GLY A 46 10.98 -7.57 3.12
N GLN A 47 11.59 -7.93 4.26
CA GLN A 47 11.87 -9.35 4.60
C GLN A 47 10.90 -9.97 5.62
N PRO A 48 10.35 -11.19 5.38
CA PRO A 48 10.60 -12.12 4.26
C PRO A 48 10.13 -11.85 2.80
N GLU A 49 9.09 -11.08 2.44
CA GLU A 49 8.86 -10.51 1.07
C GLU A 49 7.68 -9.52 1.04
N VAL A 50 6.49 -9.95 1.49
CA VAL A 50 5.27 -9.14 1.58
C VAL A 50 4.57 -9.56 2.88
N PHE A 51 4.26 -8.61 3.77
CA PHE A 51 3.75 -8.97 5.11
C PHE A 51 2.34 -8.51 5.36
N ILE A 52 2.08 -7.26 5.02
CA ILE A 52 0.75 -6.71 5.17
C ILE A 52 0.13 -6.69 3.81
N ARG A 53 -1.00 -7.37 3.71
CA ARG A 53 -1.91 -7.28 2.60
C ARG A 53 -3.30 -7.21 3.20
N SER A 54 -3.83 -6.01 3.24
CA SER A 54 -5.08 -5.74 3.93
C SER A 54 -5.89 -4.78 3.09
N ALA A 55 -7.10 -5.22 2.73
CA ALA A 55 -8.07 -4.41 2.03
C ALA A 55 -9.31 -4.27 2.91
N LYS A 56 -9.78 -3.04 3.07
CA LYS A 56 -11.08 -2.76 3.67
C LYS A 56 -11.78 -1.69 2.86
N TYR A 57 -13.01 -1.99 2.49
CA TYR A 57 -13.96 -0.94 2.15
C TYR A 57 -14.09 -0.01 3.35
N SER A 58 -13.86 1.29 3.15
CA SER A 58 -14.11 2.31 4.17
C SER A 58 -15.54 2.81 3.95
N PRO A 59 -16.58 2.22 4.57
CA PRO A 59 -17.87 2.87 4.55
C PRO A 59 -17.72 4.17 5.34
N GLY A 60 -18.19 5.28 4.74
CA GLY A 60 -18.01 6.61 5.32
C GLY A 60 -18.32 6.67 6.82
N ARG A 61 -17.51 7.47 7.55
CA ARG A 61 -17.48 7.66 9.01
C ARG A 61 -16.59 6.69 9.81
N GLY A 62 -15.28 6.65 9.54
CA GLY A 62 -14.26 6.16 10.48
C GLY A 62 -14.36 4.67 10.87
N ARG A 63 -15.25 3.90 10.24
CA ARG A 63 -15.30 2.45 10.44
C ARG A 63 -14.01 1.88 9.85
N ASN A 64 -13.37 0.98 10.58
CA ASN A 64 -12.02 0.45 10.33
C ASN A 64 -10.86 1.37 10.76
N TYR A 65 -11.09 2.50 11.44
CA TYR A 65 -9.99 3.31 11.98
C TYR A 65 -9.05 2.48 12.88
N GLU A 66 -9.61 1.72 13.83
CA GLU A 66 -8.82 0.82 14.70
C GLU A 66 -8.18 -0.33 13.94
N PHE A 67 -8.85 -0.86 12.91
CA PHE A 67 -8.26 -1.86 12.03
C PHE A 67 -7.00 -1.32 11.34
N TRP A 68 -7.08 -0.12 10.76
CA TRP A 68 -5.95 0.50 10.09
C TRP A 68 -4.85 0.93 11.06
N ARG A 69 -5.19 1.41 12.26
CA ARG A 69 -4.20 1.63 13.32
C ARG A 69 -3.44 0.35 13.66
N ALA A 70 -4.13 -0.78 13.80
CA ALA A 70 -3.48 -2.06 14.06
C ALA A 70 -2.56 -2.50 12.92
N ARG A 71 -2.97 -2.31 11.66
CA ARG A 71 -2.12 -2.61 10.48
C ARG A 71 -0.88 -1.70 10.43
N ILE A 72 -1.02 -0.41 10.72
CA ILE A 72 0.12 0.52 10.80
C ILE A 72 1.06 0.13 11.95
N ALA A 73 0.54 -0.25 13.12
CA ALA A 73 1.36 -0.70 14.23
C ALA A 73 2.15 -1.97 13.87
N GLU A 74 1.56 -2.88 13.10
CA GLU A 74 2.21 -4.07 12.59
C GLU A 74 3.40 -3.72 11.67
N LEU A 75 3.32 -2.66 10.86
CA LEU A 75 4.45 -2.18 10.03
C LEU A 75 5.73 -1.96 10.86
N LYS A 76 5.58 -1.45 12.08
CA LYS A 76 6.69 -1.13 12.98
C LYS A 76 7.37 -2.35 13.58
N THR A 77 6.72 -3.51 13.53
CA THR A 77 7.25 -4.76 14.09
C THR A 77 8.15 -5.50 13.11
N TYR A 78 8.18 -5.09 11.83
CA TYR A 78 8.97 -5.77 10.82
C TYR A 78 10.44 -5.38 10.87
N ASN A 79 11.27 -6.38 10.65
CA ASN A 79 12.70 -6.19 10.57
C ASN A 79 13.06 -5.66 9.17
N VAL A 80 13.81 -4.57 9.16
CA VAL A 80 14.36 -3.98 7.95
C VAL A 80 15.32 -4.98 7.31
N GLY A 81 14.98 -5.48 6.12
CA GLY A 81 15.80 -6.47 5.42
C GLY A 81 15.97 -6.14 3.94
N LYS A 82 17.08 -6.60 3.36
CA LYS A 82 17.55 -6.24 2.00
C LYS A 82 16.71 -6.78 0.83
N ASN A 83 15.42 -7.05 1.03
CA ASN A 83 14.56 -7.51 -0.06
C ASN A 83 13.70 -6.35 -0.57
N TYR A 84 14.00 -5.88 -1.78
CA TYR A 84 13.50 -4.65 -2.40
C TYR A 84 12.53 -4.94 -3.57
N ASN A 85 11.90 -6.12 -3.61
CA ASN A 85 11.14 -6.56 -4.79
C ASN A 85 9.76 -5.86 -4.90
N LEU A 86 9.80 -4.61 -5.36
CA LEU A 86 8.63 -3.79 -5.65
C LEU A 86 7.72 -4.44 -6.70
N PHE A 87 8.30 -5.10 -7.71
CA PHE A 87 7.52 -5.79 -8.75
C PHE A 87 6.59 -6.86 -8.15
N LYS A 88 7.09 -7.66 -7.21
CA LYS A 88 6.29 -8.66 -6.51
C LYS A 88 5.20 -8.01 -5.66
N ALA A 89 5.49 -6.89 -5.00
CA ALA A 89 4.52 -6.13 -4.22
C ALA A 89 3.39 -5.54 -5.10
N LEU A 90 3.72 -5.06 -6.30
CA LEU A 90 2.77 -4.56 -7.30
C LEU A 90 1.95 -5.66 -7.95
N SER A 91 2.58 -6.77 -8.34
CA SER A 91 1.85 -7.94 -8.88
C SER A 91 0.85 -8.48 -7.86
N SER A 92 1.20 -8.33 -6.59
CA SER A 92 0.38 -8.63 -5.44
C SER A 92 -0.89 -7.77 -5.35
N THR A 93 -0.92 -6.59 -5.95
CA THR A 93 -2.03 -5.64 -5.76
C THR A 93 -3.15 -5.77 -6.78
N GLN A 94 -2.95 -6.54 -7.86
CA GLN A 94 -3.82 -6.55 -9.06
C GLN A 94 -5.31 -6.75 -8.74
N GLY A 95 -5.65 -7.79 -7.98
CA GLY A 95 -7.03 -8.08 -7.60
C GLY A 95 -7.70 -7.08 -6.63
N TYR A 96 -7.02 -6.02 -6.18
CA TYR A 96 -7.59 -5.05 -5.22
C TYR A 96 -8.21 -3.80 -5.86
N TYR A 97 -7.99 -3.59 -7.15
CA TYR A 97 -8.51 -2.43 -7.88
C TYR A 97 -9.27 -2.79 -9.15
N GLU A 98 -9.25 -4.06 -9.56
CA GLU A 98 -9.95 -4.56 -10.77
C GLU A 98 -11.45 -4.24 -10.78
N ASP A 99 -12.11 -4.34 -9.62
CA ASP A 99 -13.55 -4.07 -9.50
C ASP A 99 -13.90 -2.56 -9.61
N ALA A 100 -12.92 -1.65 -9.57
CA ALA A 100 -13.13 -0.22 -9.75
C ALA A 100 -12.99 0.18 -11.21
N PRO A 101 -13.79 1.13 -11.73
CA PRO A 101 -13.50 1.75 -13.02
C PRO A 101 -12.12 2.42 -13.03
N ASP A 102 -11.39 2.34 -14.16
CA ASP A 102 -10.02 2.84 -14.29
C ASP A 102 -9.83 4.26 -13.75
N HIS A 103 -10.75 5.18 -14.10
CA HIS A 103 -10.74 6.59 -13.67
C HIS A 103 -10.97 6.81 -12.16
N ARG A 104 -11.14 5.74 -11.38
CA ARG A 104 -11.31 5.77 -9.91
C ARG A 104 -10.28 4.92 -9.18
N ARG A 105 -9.25 4.45 -9.90
CA ARG A 105 -8.13 3.72 -9.32
C ARG A 105 -7.01 4.69 -8.96
N MET A 106 -6.40 4.49 -7.81
CA MET A 106 -5.25 5.26 -7.36
C MET A 106 -4.22 4.30 -6.76
N LEU A 107 -3.01 4.35 -7.30
CA LEU A 107 -1.85 3.66 -6.75
C LEU A 107 -0.91 4.70 -6.14
N ILE A 108 -0.60 4.55 -4.85
CA ILE A 108 0.33 5.40 -4.12
C ILE A 108 1.53 4.55 -3.72
N LEU A 109 2.71 4.95 -4.17
CA LEU A 109 3.98 4.29 -3.86
C LEU A 109 4.75 5.13 -2.84
N ILE A 110 5.01 4.55 -1.66
CA ILE A 110 5.89 5.11 -0.64
C ILE A 110 7.18 4.30 -0.70
N ILE A 111 8.15 4.81 -1.48
CA ILE A 111 9.36 4.09 -1.87
C ILE A 111 10.60 4.98 -1.77
N THR A 112 11.76 4.34 -1.62
CA THR A 112 13.06 5.02 -1.51
C THR A 112 13.70 5.39 -2.84
N GLY A 113 13.17 4.87 -3.96
CA GLY A 113 13.73 5.04 -5.30
C GLY A 113 14.97 4.19 -5.58
N LYS A 114 15.31 3.23 -4.72
CA LYS A 114 16.38 2.23 -4.96
C LYS A 114 15.74 0.86 -5.12
N HIS A 115 15.60 0.36 -6.34
CA HIS A 115 15.04 -0.96 -6.60
C HIS A 115 16.01 -1.84 -7.38
N GLN A 116 16.00 -3.14 -7.07
CA GLN A 116 16.85 -4.12 -7.75
C GLN A 116 16.37 -4.46 -9.18
N ASP A 117 15.15 -4.05 -9.54
CA ASP A 117 14.46 -4.42 -10.78
C ASP A 117 13.82 -3.19 -11.48
N ASP A 118 14.49 -2.03 -11.50
CA ASP A 118 13.96 -0.80 -12.11
C ASP A 118 13.50 -0.98 -13.58
N ASP A 119 14.15 -1.87 -14.33
CA ASP A 119 13.78 -2.15 -15.73
C ASP A 119 12.43 -2.87 -15.85
N LYS A 120 12.14 -3.84 -14.95
CA LYS A 120 10.82 -4.51 -14.90
C LYS A 120 9.71 -3.62 -14.33
N LEU A 121 10.09 -2.64 -13.52
CA LEU A 121 9.16 -1.69 -12.92
C LEU A 121 8.54 -0.79 -13.98
N LYS A 122 9.33 -0.34 -14.97
CA LYS A 122 8.85 0.51 -16.08
C LYS A 122 7.78 -0.21 -16.89
N GLU A 123 8.02 -1.46 -17.26
CA GLU A 123 7.05 -2.28 -18.02
C GLU A 123 5.71 -2.40 -17.27
N LYS A 124 5.75 -2.54 -15.94
CA LYS A 124 4.52 -2.73 -15.16
C LYS A 124 3.72 -1.45 -14.90
N ILE A 125 4.37 -0.29 -14.79
CA ILE A 125 3.68 1.00 -14.61
C ILE A 125 2.89 1.38 -15.87
N GLU A 126 3.35 1.00 -17.06
CA GLU A 126 2.65 1.25 -18.32
C GLU A 126 1.40 0.36 -18.50
N GLU A 127 1.28 -0.74 -17.74
CA GLU A 127 0.13 -1.66 -17.78
C GLU A 127 -1.02 -1.30 -16.81
N VAL A 128 -0.79 -0.39 -15.86
CA VAL A 128 -1.74 0.01 -14.79
C VAL A 128 -2.44 1.32 -15.16
#